data_AF-A0A959SBQ1-F1
#
_entry.id   AF-A0A959SBQ1-F1
#
_cell.length_a   1.000
_cell.length_b   1.000
_cell.length_c   1.000
_cell.angle_alpha   90.00
_cell.angle_beta   90.00
_cell.angle_gamma   90.00
#
_symmetry.space_group_name_H-M   'P 1'
#
loop_
_entity.id
_entity.type
_entity.pdbx_description
1 polymer ?
#
loop_
_entity_poly.entity_id
_entity_poly.type
_entity_poly.pdbx_seq_one_letter_code
_entity_poly.pdbx_strand_id
1 'polypeptide(L)'
;MTLRSMLLAFSAGMVLPIIAQSVADSPSRTIKVGKAEVTALAIAPKGDRVLAGTNSGAVLCEIESGKKVHTFAYGEDGATAVYHVGFNDNGEFVVLIGPSGKRTVWSAADGHQEKVITPHRWIPDPRQVKAMGLEMSNSAFDRFYQQQEVKVGDLTLRAVKDGKVDFIGPDGKVQRTLGYPENKDQHHRAPLLLWEDQLLVGTDDGRVLFYEVR
;
A
#
# COMPACT_ATOMS: atom_id res chain seq x y z
N MET A 1 -47.37 54.18 -24.64
CA MET A 1 -46.09 53.89 -23.94
C MET A 1 -46.23 52.52 -23.30
N THR A 2 -45.70 51.49 -23.96
CA THR A 2 -45.91 50.08 -23.60
C THR A 2 -44.77 49.59 -22.70
N LEU A 3 -45.13 49.21 -21.47
CA LEU A 3 -44.22 48.63 -20.48
C LEU A 3 -43.98 47.15 -20.85
N ARG A 4 -42.76 46.81 -21.29
CA ARG A 4 -42.35 45.40 -21.50
C ARG A 4 -41.81 44.85 -20.18
N SER A 5 -42.59 43.98 -19.54
CA SER A 5 -42.14 43.15 -18.42
C SER A 5 -41.21 42.05 -18.95
N MET A 6 -39.92 42.11 -18.60
CA MET A 6 -38.98 40.99 -18.78
C MET A 6 -39.03 40.12 -17.53
N LEU A 7 -39.58 38.90 -17.65
CA LEU A 7 -39.33 37.85 -16.67
C LEU A 7 -37.90 37.33 -16.87
N LEU A 8 -37.02 37.56 -15.89
CA LEU A 8 -35.79 36.78 -15.74
C LEU A 8 -36.17 35.39 -15.20
N ALA A 9 -36.01 34.36 -16.02
CA ALA A 9 -35.99 32.99 -15.56
C ALA A 9 -34.67 32.74 -14.82
N PHE A 10 -34.74 32.63 -13.49
CA PHE A 10 -33.62 32.15 -12.67
C PHE A 10 -33.55 30.62 -12.85
N SER A 11 -32.68 30.14 -13.74
CA SER A 11 -32.27 28.74 -13.70
C SER A 11 -31.36 28.55 -12.50
N ALA A 12 -31.94 28.07 -11.39
CA ALA A 12 -31.17 27.54 -10.28
C ALA A 12 -30.40 26.31 -10.79
N GLY A 13 -29.17 26.52 -11.24
CA GLY A 13 -28.23 25.45 -11.49
C GLY A 13 -28.01 24.73 -10.18
N MET A 14 -28.54 23.51 -10.07
CA MET A 14 -28.22 22.60 -8.98
C MET A 14 -26.73 22.28 -9.09
N VAL A 15 -25.89 23.05 -8.41
CA VAL A 15 -24.51 22.64 -8.15
C VAL A 15 -24.63 21.53 -7.12
N LEU A 16 -24.77 20.30 -7.60
CA LEU A 16 -24.47 19.14 -6.78
C LEU A 16 -23.06 19.39 -6.24
N PRO A 17 -22.82 19.42 -4.91
CA PRO A 17 -21.46 19.37 -4.44
C PRO A 17 -20.90 18.06 -4.97
N ILE A 18 -19.95 18.19 -5.91
CA ILE A 18 -19.13 17.09 -6.38
C ILE A 18 -18.26 16.71 -5.18
N ILE A 19 -18.82 15.94 -4.24
CA ILE A 19 -18.02 15.01 -3.45
C ILE A 19 -17.85 13.79 -4.37
N ALA A 20 -17.22 14.00 -5.53
CA ALA A 20 -16.91 12.90 -6.42
C ALA A 20 -15.81 12.10 -5.75
N GLN A 21 -16.20 10.95 -5.21
CA GLN A 21 -15.40 9.73 -5.11
C GLN A 21 -13.89 10.01 -5.23
N SER A 22 -13.27 10.37 -4.12
CA SER A 22 -11.85 10.78 -4.10
C SER A 22 -10.90 9.64 -4.48
N VAL A 23 -11.40 8.41 -4.68
CA VAL A 23 -10.64 7.27 -5.21
C VAL A 23 -11.51 6.50 -6.20
N ALA A 24 -10.93 6.13 -7.34
CA ALA A 24 -11.60 5.38 -8.41
C ALA A 24 -12.23 4.04 -7.97
N ASP A 25 -13.20 3.53 -8.74
CA ASP A 25 -13.87 2.23 -8.53
C ASP A 25 -13.10 1.03 -9.05
N SER A 26 -12.18 1.25 -9.99
CA SER A 26 -11.35 0.20 -10.57
C SER A 26 -9.91 0.64 -10.62
N PRO A 27 -8.97 -0.31 -10.50
CA PRO A 27 -7.56 0.04 -10.54
C PRO A 27 -7.19 0.56 -11.94
N SER A 28 -6.44 1.66 -11.98
CA SER A 28 -5.80 2.19 -13.20
C SER A 28 -4.68 1.26 -13.67
N ARG A 29 -4.07 0.51 -12.74
CA ARG A 29 -2.98 -0.44 -12.99
C ARG A 29 -3.01 -1.60 -12.02
N THR A 30 -2.62 -2.77 -12.51
CA THR A 30 -2.39 -3.98 -11.70
C THR A 30 -1.01 -4.54 -12.01
N ILE A 31 -0.18 -4.72 -10.97
CA ILE A 31 1.13 -5.37 -11.06
C ILE A 31 1.06 -6.71 -10.34
N LYS A 32 1.36 -7.81 -11.03
CA LYS A 32 1.41 -9.14 -10.44
C LYS A 32 2.81 -9.44 -9.91
N VAL A 33 2.96 -9.48 -8.60
CA VAL A 33 4.24 -9.74 -7.93
C VAL A 33 4.47 -11.24 -7.67
N GLY A 34 3.38 -12.02 -7.57
CA GLY A 34 3.47 -13.47 -7.39
C GLY A 34 2.12 -14.14 -7.18
N LYS A 35 2.12 -15.15 -6.31
CA LYS A 35 0.92 -15.80 -5.74
C LYS A 35 0.88 -15.69 -4.21
N ALA A 36 1.90 -15.05 -3.65
CA ALA A 36 2.07 -14.85 -2.22
C ALA A 36 1.31 -13.58 -1.81
N GLU A 37 0.72 -13.62 -0.62
CA GLU A 37 0.03 -12.47 -0.04
C GLU A 37 0.97 -11.27 0.03
N VAL A 38 0.50 -10.11 -0.42
CA VAL A 38 1.21 -8.83 -0.25
C VAL A 38 0.93 -8.30 1.15
N THR A 39 1.99 -8.05 1.90
CA THR A 39 1.95 -7.66 3.32
C THR A 39 2.49 -6.25 3.56
N ALA A 40 3.30 -5.73 2.64
CA ALA A 40 3.92 -4.42 2.76
C ALA A 40 4.20 -3.82 1.38
N LEU A 41 4.23 -2.49 1.29
CA LEU A 41 4.42 -1.75 0.04
C LEU A 41 5.37 -0.57 0.26
N ALA A 42 6.25 -0.31 -0.70
CA ALA A 42 7.04 0.91 -0.78
C ALA A 42 7.24 1.33 -2.24
N ILE A 43 7.28 2.64 -2.48
CA ILE A 43 7.65 3.22 -3.78
C ILE A 43 9.09 3.68 -3.72
N ALA A 44 9.85 3.39 -4.76
CA ALA A 44 11.21 3.89 -4.89
C ALA A 44 11.21 5.42 -4.95
N PRO A 45 12.25 6.11 -4.45
CA PRO A 45 12.29 7.59 -4.44
C PRO A 45 12.09 8.25 -5.81
N LYS A 46 12.42 7.56 -6.90
CA LYS A 46 12.23 8.03 -8.28
C LYS A 46 10.81 7.84 -8.81
N GLY A 47 9.92 7.16 -8.08
CA GLY A 47 8.56 6.84 -8.52
C GLY A 47 8.48 5.81 -9.65
N ASP A 48 9.59 5.14 -9.97
CA ASP A 48 9.69 4.24 -11.13
C ASP A 48 9.46 2.76 -10.80
N ARG A 49 9.59 2.40 -9.52
CA ARG A 49 9.56 1.02 -9.02
C ARG A 49 8.74 0.90 -7.76
N VAL A 50 8.06 -0.24 -7.61
CA VAL A 50 7.35 -0.64 -6.40
C VAL A 50 8.01 -1.87 -5.80
N LEU A 51 8.22 -1.84 -4.49
CA LEU A 51 8.65 -2.97 -3.69
C LEU A 51 7.45 -3.52 -2.93
N ALA A 52 7.12 -4.79 -3.19
CA ALA A 52 6.08 -5.51 -2.49
C ALA A 52 6.72 -6.52 -1.53
N GLY A 53 6.53 -6.32 -0.22
CA GLY A 53 6.75 -7.34 0.78
C GLY A 53 5.63 -8.37 0.73
N THR A 54 5.99 -9.64 0.92
CA THR A 54 5.05 -10.76 0.85
C THR A 54 5.27 -11.75 1.99
N ASN A 55 4.38 -12.73 2.11
CA ASN A 55 4.60 -13.87 3.00
C ASN A 55 5.76 -14.82 2.56
N SER A 56 6.39 -14.55 1.40
CA SER A 56 7.43 -15.38 0.77
C SER A 56 8.66 -14.56 0.32
N GLY A 57 9.03 -13.51 1.07
CA GLY A 57 10.10 -12.57 0.72
C GLY A 57 9.55 -11.26 0.17
N ALA A 58 10.30 -10.60 -0.72
CA ALA A 58 9.85 -9.37 -1.37
C ALA A 58 10.12 -9.39 -2.89
N VAL A 59 9.38 -8.60 -3.64
CA VAL A 59 9.48 -8.50 -5.10
C VAL A 59 9.56 -7.04 -5.50
N LEU A 60 10.57 -6.69 -6.28
CA LEU A 60 10.74 -5.37 -6.89
C LEU A 60 10.22 -5.41 -8.33
N CYS A 61 9.33 -4.49 -8.67
CA CYS A 61 8.78 -4.35 -10.02
C CYS A 61 8.94 -2.93 -10.53
N GLU A 62 9.15 -2.76 -11.83
CA GLU A 62 8.95 -1.50 -12.54
C GLU A 62 7.46 -1.19 -12.61
N ILE A 63 7.08 0.06 -12.32
CA ILE A 63 5.68 0.47 -12.27
C ILE A 63 5.10 0.57 -13.68
N GLU A 64 5.80 1.23 -14.60
CA GLU A 64 5.31 1.48 -15.96
C GLU A 64 5.09 0.19 -16.75
N SER A 65 6.08 -0.71 -16.74
CA SER A 65 6.05 -1.96 -17.49
C SER A 65 5.36 -3.10 -16.72
N GLY A 66 5.23 -2.98 -15.40
CA GLY A 66 4.81 -4.08 -14.51
C GLY A 66 5.83 -5.21 -14.42
N LYS A 67 7.03 -5.04 -15.00
CA LYS A 67 8.05 -6.08 -15.07
C LYS A 67 8.68 -6.31 -13.71
N LYS A 68 8.80 -7.58 -13.33
CA LYS A 68 9.59 -8.00 -12.17
C LYS A 68 11.07 -7.74 -12.44
N VAL A 69 11.68 -6.92 -11.59
CA VAL A 69 13.12 -6.60 -11.61
C VAL A 69 13.89 -7.61 -10.79
N HIS A 70 13.53 -7.76 -9.50
CA HIS A 70 14.22 -8.63 -8.55
C HIS A 70 13.24 -9.36 -7.63
N THR A 71 13.68 -10.51 -7.11
CA THR A 71 13.03 -11.21 -5.99
C THR A 71 14.06 -11.33 -4.87
N PHE A 72 13.69 -10.89 -3.67
CA PHE A 72 14.53 -10.90 -2.49
C PHE A 72 14.02 -11.97 -1.55
N ALA A 73 14.85 -12.98 -1.29
CA ALA A 73 14.52 -14.01 -0.33
C ALA A 73 14.54 -13.42 1.10
N TYR A 74 13.61 -13.84 1.94
CA TYR A 74 13.65 -13.55 3.37
C TYR A 74 13.57 -14.86 4.14
N GLY A 75 14.30 -14.94 5.25
CA GLY A 75 14.33 -16.14 6.09
C GLY A 75 14.72 -15.81 7.51
N GLU A 76 13.90 -16.24 8.46
CA GLU A 76 14.09 -16.08 9.89
C GLU A 76 13.45 -17.26 10.63
N ASP A 77 14.27 -18.17 11.16
CA ASP A 77 13.82 -19.32 11.94
C ASP A 77 12.68 -20.12 11.27
N GLY A 78 12.77 -20.28 9.95
CA GLY A 78 11.78 -20.97 9.12
C GLY A 78 10.63 -20.09 8.60
N ALA A 79 10.48 -18.86 9.08
CA ALA A 79 9.54 -17.87 8.55
C ALA A 79 10.14 -17.12 7.34
N THR A 80 9.32 -16.91 6.32
CA THR A 80 9.69 -16.20 5.07
C THR A 80 8.94 -14.88 4.90
N ALA A 81 8.05 -14.54 5.83
CA ALA A 81 7.19 -13.39 5.70
C ALA A 81 7.93 -12.09 6.00
N VAL A 82 7.69 -11.09 5.15
CA VAL A 82 8.23 -9.74 5.28
C VAL A 82 7.09 -8.84 5.73
N TYR A 83 7.23 -8.18 6.87
CA TYR A 83 6.18 -7.35 7.48
C TYR A 83 6.37 -5.86 7.21
N HIS A 84 7.58 -5.48 6.81
CA HIS A 84 7.88 -4.12 6.40
C HIS A 84 8.94 -4.11 5.29
N VAL A 85 8.78 -3.18 4.35
CA VAL A 85 9.73 -2.93 3.28
C VAL A 85 10.04 -1.44 3.15
N GLY A 86 11.20 -1.10 2.62
CA GLY A 86 11.55 0.30 2.37
C GLY A 86 12.73 0.44 1.44
N PHE A 87 12.88 1.63 0.87
CA PHE A 87 14.08 2.05 0.15
C PHE A 87 14.91 2.98 1.02
N ASN A 88 16.19 3.06 0.72
CA ASN A 88 16.99 4.21 1.14
C ASN A 88 16.71 5.43 0.25
N ASP A 89 17.15 6.61 0.68
CA ASP A 89 16.82 7.89 0.04
C ASP A 89 17.21 7.99 -1.45
N ASN A 90 18.27 7.30 -1.87
CA ASN A 90 18.70 7.28 -3.28
C ASN A 90 18.11 6.11 -4.10
N GLY A 91 17.40 5.17 -3.45
CA GLY A 91 16.74 4.04 -4.09
C GLY A 91 17.66 2.93 -4.58
N GLU A 92 18.94 2.93 -4.17
CA GLU A 92 19.93 1.91 -4.53
C GLU A 92 19.81 0.66 -3.66
N PHE A 93 19.29 0.80 -2.44
CA PHE A 93 19.13 -0.29 -1.50
C PHE A 93 17.70 -0.40 -1.00
N VAL A 94 17.30 -1.64 -0.73
CA VAL A 94 16.03 -1.97 -0.09
C VAL A 94 16.27 -2.68 1.23
N VAL A 95 15.37 -2.46 2.18
CA VAL A 95 15.32 -3.20 3.44
C VAL A 95 14.08 -4.07 3.49
N LEU A 96 14.26 -5.29 3.99
CA LEU A 96 13.17 -6.18 4.36
C LEU A 96 13.27 -6.40 5.87
N ILE A 97 12.13 -6.32 6.54
CA ILE A 97 12.04 -6.56 7.98
C ILE A 97 10.94 -7.60 8.21
N GLY A 98 11.30 -8.67 8.91
CA GLY A 98 10.34 -9.70 9.32
C GLY A 98 9.82 -9.52 10.75
N PRO A 99 9.09 -10.52 11.26
CA PRO A 99 8.31 -10.39 12.49
C PRO A 99 9.16 -10.20 13.76
N SER A 100 10.35 -10.79 13.82
CA SER A 100 11.26 -10.63 14.96
C SER A 100 12.03 -9.30 14.91
N GLY A 101 11.84 -8.51 13.84
CA GLY A 101 12.63 -7.34 13.56
C GLY A 101 14.02 -7.60 12.98
N LYS A 102 14.31 -8.83 12.53
CA LYS A 102 15.49 -9.07 11.69
C LYS A 102 15.36 -8.30 10.40
N ARG A 103 16.49 -7.71 10.00
CA ARG A 103 16.61 -6.82 8.86
C ARG A 103 17.56 -7.45 7.86
N THR A 104 17.16 -7.49 6.60
CA THR A 104 18.06 -7.80 5.48
C THR A 104 18.07 -6.63 4.50
N VAL A 105 19.21 -6.42 3.85
CA VAL A 105 19.42 -5.30 2.93
C VAL A 105 19.90 -5.85 1.61
N TRP A 106 19.39 -5.29 0.53
CA TRP A 106 19.65 -5.77 -0.81
C TRP A 106 19.89 -4.60 -1.74
N SER A 107 20.81 -4.77 -2.68
CA SER A 107 20.97 -3.87 -3.79
C SER A 107 19.76 -3.98 -4.72
N ALA A 108 19.13 -2.84 -4.99
CA ALA A 108 18.02 -2.71 -5.91
C ALA A 108 18.47 -2.76 -7.39
N ALA A 109 19.78 -2.66 -7.65
CA ALA A 109 20.36 -2.67 -8.98
C ALA A 109 20.59 -4.10 -9.48
N ASP A 110 21.24 -4.93 -8.68
CA ASP A 110 21.71 -6.27 -9.08
C ASP A 110 21.10 -7.41 -8.25
N GLY A 111 20.32 -7.11 -7.21
CA GLY A 111 19.61 -8.12 -6.45
C GLY A 111 20.45 -8.80 -5.37
N HIS A 112 21.69 -8.37 -5.14
CA HIS A 112 22.57 -9.00 -4.15
C HIS A 112 22.24 -8.58 -2.71
N GLN A 113 22.33 -9.53 -1.78
CA GLN A 113 22.17 -9.28 -0.36
C GLN A 113 23.46 -8.71 0.24
N GLU A 114 23.34 -7.63 0.99
CA GLU A 114 24.41 -7.10 1.82
C GLU A 114 24.62 -7.99 3.05
N LYS A 115 25.84 -8.50 3.22
CA LYS A 115 26.20 -9.36 4.35
C LYS A 115 26.36 -8.57 5.65
N VAL A 116 26.75 -7.31 5.57
CA VAL A 116 27.01 -6.44 6.72
C VAL A 116 26.16 -5.19 6.56
N ILE A 117 25.09 -5.10 7.35
CA ILE A 117 24.12 -4.01 7.23
C ILE A 117 24.47 -2.77 8.08
N THR A 118 25.44 -2.89 9.01
CA THR A 118 25.83 -1.83 9.96
C THR A 118 26.22 -0.49 9.33
N PRO A 119 26.88 -0.43 8.15
CA PRO A 119 27.19 0.84 7.48
C PRO A 119 25.95 1.61 7.00
N HIS A 120 24.82 0.92 6.78
CA HIS A 120 23.59 1.50 6.26
C HIS A 120 22.74 2.11 7.39
N ARG A 121 23.14 3.30 7.85
CA ARG A 121 22.53 4.00 9.01
C ARG A 121 21.06 4.41 8.83
N TRP A 122 20.54 4.37 7.61
CA TRP A 122 19.14 4.66 7.29
C TRP A 122 18.19 3.52 7.69
N ILE A 123 18.74 2.33 7.96
CA ILE A 123 17.95 1.18 8.40
C ILE A 123 17.46 1.45 9.82
N PRO A 124 16.14 1.30 10.10
CA PRO A 124 15.62 1.42 11.45
C PRO A 124 16.38 0.55 12.45
N ASP A 125 16.75 1.11 13.60
CA ASP A 125 17.42 0.35 14.65
C ASP A 125 16.44 -0.67 15.27
N PRO A 126 16.93 -1.77 15.91
CA PRO A 126 16.05 -2.81 16.44
C PRO A 126 14.96 -2.32 17.41
N ARG A 127 15.23 -1.25 18.17
CA ARG A 127 14.25 -0.69 19.11
C ARG A 127 13.16 0.07 18.37
N GLN A 128 13.51 0.80 17.31
CA GLN A 128 12.51 1.41 16.42
C GLN A 128 11.67 0.36 15.71
N VAL A 129 12.29 -0.73 15.26
CA VAL A 129 11.54 -1.86 14.68
C VAL A 129 10.54 -2.45 15.67
N LYS A 130 10.91 -2.58 16.95
CA LYS A 130 9.97 -2.97 18.00
C LYS A 130 8.84 -1.94 18.17
N ALA A 131 9.16 -0.66 18.14
CA ALA A 131 8.17 0.43 18.24
C ALA A 131 7.21 0.50 17.05
N MET A 132 7.58 -0.07 15.89
CA MET A 132 6.67 -0.23 14.75
C MET A 132 5.56 -1.26 15.00
N GLY A 133 5.62 -2.02 16.10
CA GLY A 133 4.57 -2.98 16.46
C GLY A 133 4.61 -4.26 15.64
N LEU A 134 5.76 -4.63 15.05
CA LEU A 134 5.93 -5.86 14.25
C LEU A 134 5.87 -7.17 15.07
N GLU A 135 5.50 -7.12 16.35
CA GLU A 135 5.68 -8.18 17.35
C GLU A 135 4.58 -9.25 17.27
N MET A 136 4.96 -10.51 16.98
CA MET A 136 4.05 -11.67 16.96
C MET A 136 3.90 -12.36 18.33
N SER A 137 4.00 -11.63 19.44
CA SER A 137 3.97 -12.27 20.77
C SER A 137 2.59 -12.90 21.02
N ASN A 138 2.46 -14.19 20.64
CA ASN A 138 1.40 -15.18 20.91
C ASN A 138 0.66 -15.77 19.69
N SER A 139 0.97 -15.42 18.44
CA SER A 139 0.24 -16.01 17.30
C SER A 139 1.01 -15.92 15.98
N ALA A 140 1.17 -17.06 15.29
CA ALA A 140 1.64 -17.09 13.89
C ALA A 140 0.62 -16.48 12.91
N PHE A 141 -0.60 -16.17 13.38
CA PHE A 141 -1.66 -15.53 12.60
C PHE A 141 -1.77 -14.02 12.83
N ASP A 142 -1.06 -13.46 13.81
CA ASP A 142 -1.03 -12.01 14.04
C ASP A 142 -0.14 -11.38 12.95
N ARG A 143 -0.74 -11.17 11.78
CA ARG A 143 -0.10 -10.56 10.62
C ARG A 143 -0.01 -9.07 10.82
N PHE A 144 1.20 -8.56 10.78
CA PHE A 144 1.44 -7.13 10.70
C PHE A 144 1.47 -6.68 9.24
N TYR A 145 0.83 -5.55 8.97
CA TYR A 145 0.89 -4.86 7.69
C TYR A 145 1.46 -3.47 7.89
N GLN A 146 2.41 -3.08 7.05
CA GLN A 146 3.13 -1.81 7.15
C GLN A 146 2.21 -0.61 7.35
N GLN A 147 1.05 -0.60 6.69
CA GLN A 147 0.06 0.45 6.83
C GLN A 147 -1.34 -0.10 6.50
N GLN A 148 -2.25 -0.04 7.48
CA GLN A 148 -3.65 -0.47 7.32
C GLN A 148 -4.61 0.71 7.17
N GLU A 149 -4.14 1.94 7.41
CA GLU A 149 -4.95 3.15 7.29
C GLU A 149 -4.21 4.26 6.55
N VAL A 150 -4.91 4.93 5.65
CA VAL A 150 -4.44 6.12 4.93
C VAL A 150 -5.53 7.19 4.93
N LYS A 151 -5.15 8.46 4.81
CA LYS A 151 -6.10 9.59 4.72
C LYS A 151 -6.11 10.18 3.32
N VAL A 152 -7.31 10.31 2.75
CA VAL A 152 -7.54 10.94 1.44
C VAL A 152 -8.59 12.04 1.61
N GLY A 153 -8.14 13.30 1.65
CA GLY A 153 -8.99 14.41 2.07
C GLY A 153 -9.57 14.16 3.46
N ASP A 154 -10.90 14.25 3.60
CA ASP A 154 -11.61 13.97 4.85
C ASP A 154 -11.92 12.49 5.08
N LEU A 155 -11.56 11.61 4.14
CA LEU A 155 -11.79 10.17 4.26
C LEU A 155 -10.60 9.49 4.94
N THR A 156 -10.93 8.55 5.83
CA THR A 156 -9.98 7.54 6.31
C THR A 156 -10.26 6.24 5.57
N LEU A 157 -9.31 5.78 4.77
CA LEU A 157 -9.37 4.47 4.14
C LEU A 157 -8.73 3.46 5.07
N ARG A 158 -9.46 2.39 5.39
CA ARG A 158 -9.04 1.37 6.35
C ARG A 158 -9.11 -0.02 5.73
N ALA A 159 -8.02 -0.76 5.81
CA ALA A 159 -7.98 -2.17 5.48
C ALA A 159 -8.77 -2.96 6.53
N VAL A 160 -9.72 -3.77 6.07
CA VAL A 160 -10.57 -4.62 6.90
C VAL A 160 -10.50 -6.06 6.40
N LYS A 161 -11.29 -6.95 7.02
CA LYS A 161 -11.28 -8.38 6.69
C LYS A 161 -11.52 -8.70 5.23
N ASP A 162 -11.04 -9.87 4.82
CA ASP A 162 -11.03 -10.33 3.42
C ASP A 162 -10.20 -9.41 2.50
N GLY A 163 -9.26 -8.64 3.08
CA GLY A 163 -8.47 -7.63 2.39
C GLY A 163 -9.24 -6.44 1.84
N LYS A 164 -10.51 -6.23 2.23
CA LYS A 164 -11.34 -5.11 1.76
C LYS A 164 -10.83 -3.77 2.29
N VAL A 165 -11.24 -2.68 1.67
CA VAL A 165 -10.90 -1.32 2.11
C VAL A 165 -12.17 -0.50 2.31
N ASP A 166 -12.44 -0.15 3.56
CA ASP A 166 -13.55 0.72 3.95
C ASP A 166 -13.14 2.18 3.80
N PHE A 167 -14.04 2.99 3.23
CA PHE A 167 -13.94 4.44 3.11
C PHE A 167 -14.77 5.05 4.21
N ILE A 168 -14.11 5.58 5.23
CA ILE A 168 -14.74 6.09 6.44
C ILE A 168 -14.79 7.61 6.35
N GLY A 169 -16.00 8.17 6.42
CA GLY A 169 -16.23 9.60 6.43
C GLY A 169 -15.76 10.28 7.71
N PRO A 170 -15.72 11.62 7.74
CA PRO A 170 -15.41 12.38 8.95
C PRO A 170 -16.43 12.16 10.08
N ASP A 171 -17.63 11.68 9.75
CA ASP A 171 -18.66 11.26 10.70
C ASP A 171 -18.43 9.85 11.29
N GLY A 172 -17.34 9.19 10.90
CA GLY A 172 -16.95 7.85 11.35
C GLY A 172 -17.73 6.72 10.69
N LYS A 173 -18.60 7.00 9.71
CA LYS A 173 -19.40 5.97 9.03
C LYS A 173 -18.70 5.47 7.77
N VAL A 174 -18.86 4.18 7.50
CA VAL A 174 -18.44 3.58 6.22
C VAL A 174 -19.37 4.09 5.12
N GLN A 175 -18.80 4.83 4.17
CA GLN A 175 -19.52 5.39 3.02
C GLN A 175 -19.46 4.45 1.81
N ARG A 176 -18.37 3.68 1.70
CA ARG A 176 -18.08 2.79 0.58
C ARG A 176 -17.06 1.73 1.01
N THR A 177 -17.08 0.57 0.36
CA THR A 177 -16.08 -0.49 0.55
C THR A 177 -15.57 -0.96 -0.79
N LEU A 178 -14.25 -1.00 -0.96
CA LEU A 178 -13.60 -1.72 -2.06
C LEU A 178 -13.42 -3.19 -1.67
N GLY A 179 -13.83 -4.09 -2.56
CA GLY A 179 -13.67 -5.52 -2.39
C GLY A 179 -12.91 -6.17 -3.54
N TYR A 180 -12.23 -7.26 -3.23
CA TYR A 180 -11.36 -7.98 -4.15
C TYR A 180 -11.84 -9.43 -4.22
N PRO A 181 -12.68 -9.81 -5.21
CA PRO A 181 -13.29 -11.13 -5.27
C PRO A 181 -12.29 -12.28 -5.36
N GLU A 182 -11.08 -12.03 -5.84
CA GLU A 182 -10.03 -13.04 -5.93
C GLU A 182 -9.36 -13.33 -4.58
N ASN A 183 -9.55 -12.46 -3.57
CA ASN A 183 -9.06 -12.72 -2.22
C ASN A 183 -9.78 -13.94 -1.63
N LYS A 184 -9.01 -14.84 -1.04
CA LYS A 184 -9.49 -16.09 -0.41
C LYS A 184 -9.20 -16.16 1.08
N ASP A 185 -8.27 -15.35 1.55
CA ASP A 185 -7.84 -15.31 2.93
C ASP A 185 -8.64 -14.28 3.74
N GLN A 186 -9.46 -14.77 4.65
CA GLN A 186 -10.31 -13.95 5.50
C GLN A 186 -9.52 -13.14 6.54
N HIS A 187 -8.29 -13.59 6.84
CA HIS A 187 -7.38 -12.91 7.75
C HIS A 187 -6.52 -11.86 7.05
N HIS A 188 -6.50 -11.84 5.71
CA HIS A 188 -5.80 -10.80 4.97
C HIS A 188 -6.34 -9.41 5.32
N ARG A 189 -5.42 -8.47 5.53
CA ARG A 189 -5.68 -7.04 5.54
C ARG A 189 -4.81 -6.41 4.46
N ALA A 190 -5.42 -5.74 3.50
CA ALA A 190 -4.68 -5.11 2.42
C ALA A 190 -3.68 -4.08 2.98
N PRO A 191 -2.37 -4.16 2.68
CA PRO A 191 -1.48 -3.03 2.92
C PRO A 191 -1.90 -1.89 2.00
N LEU A 192 -2.01 -0.69 2.56
CA LEU A 192 -2.40 0.53 1.88
C LEU A 192 -1.20 1.46 1.80
N LEU A 193 -0.98 2.09 0.66
CA LEU A 193 0.03 3.12 0.49
C LEU A 193 -0.54 4.24 -0.37
N LEU A 194 -0.47 5.48 0.12
CA LEU A 194 -0.69 6.66 -0.71
C LEU A 194 0.64 7.13 -1.28
N TRP A 195 0.66 7.34 -2.58
CA TRP A 195 1.80 7.89 -3.30
C TRP A 195 1.28 8.82 -4.39
N GLU A 196 1.58 10.10 -4.27
CA GLU A 196 1.06 11.14 -5.16
C GLU A 196 -0.47 11.12 -5.24
N ASP A 197 -1.02 10.99 -6.45
CA ASP A 197 -2.45 10.85 -6.73
C ASP A 197 -2.87 9.37 -6.86
N GLN A 198 -2.11 8.44 -6.28
CA GLN A 198 -2.42 7.01 -6.32
C GLN A 198 -2.59 6.42 -4.92
N LEU A 199 -3.63 5.60 -4.78
CA LEU A 199 -3.75 4.63 -3.71
C LEU A 199 -3.29 3.27 -4.22
N LEU A 200 -2.31 2.70 -3.55
CA LEU A 200 -1.85 1.35 -3.79
C LEU A 200 -2.46 0.40 -2.75
N VAL A 201 -2.91 -0.76 -3.23
CA VAL A 201 -3.49 -1.82 -2.42
C VAL A 201 -2.84 -3.16 -2.75
N GLY A 202 -2.32 -3.85 -1.75
CA GLY A 202 -1.84 -5.24 -1.88
C GLY A 202 -2.96 -6.25 -1.67
N THR A 203 -2.94 -7.35 -2.42
CA THR A 203 -3.93 -8.45 -2.31
C THR A 203 -3.31 -9.74 -1.78
N ASP A 204 -4.14 -10.70 -1.35
CA ASP A 204 -3.65 -12.00 -0.88
C ASP A 204 -3.17 -12.92 -2.01
N ASP A 205 -3.58 -12.62 -3.25
CA ASP A 205 -3.24 -13.39 -4.44
C ASP A 205 -2.01 -12.83 -5.18
N GLY A 206 -1.28 -11.89 -4.55
CA GLY A 206 0.00 -11.39 -5.04
C GLY A 206 -0.11 -10.33 -6.12
N ARG A 207 -1.12 -9.46 -6.05
CA ARG A 207 -1.26 -8.27 -6.90
C ARG A 207 -1.05 -6.99 -6.08
N VAL A 208 -0.52 -5.99 -6.76
CA VAL A 208 -0.51 -4.59 -6.31
C VAL A 208 -1.40 -3.80 -7.25
N LEU A 209 -2.47 -3.23 -6.70
CA LEU A 209 -3.50 -2.50 -7.42
C LEU A 209 -3.29 -1.01 -7.20
N PHE A 210 -3.31 -0.22 -8.26
CA PHE A 210 -3.17 1.24 -8.22
C PHE A 210 -4.53 1.85 -8.55
N TYR A 211 -5.00 2.77 -7.71
CA TYR A 211 -6.24 3.50 -7.89
C TYR A 211 -5.93 5.00 -7.97
N GLU A 212 -6.46 5.67 -8.98
CA GLU A 212 -6.40 7.13 -9.05
C GLU A 212 -7.16 7.75 -7.87
N VAL A 213 -6.54 8.77 -7.28
CA VAL A 213 -7.06 9.63 -6.22
C VAL A 213 -7.34 10.99 -6.86
N ARG A 214 -8.53 11.54 -6.65
CA ARG A 214 -9.00 12.80 -7.27
C ARG A 214 -9.49 13.80 -6.24
#